data_AF-A0AA96LMH4-F1
#
_entry.id   AF-A0AA96LMH4-F1
#
_cell.length_a   1.000
_cell.length_b   1.000
_cell.length_c   1.000
_cell.angle_alpha   90.00
_cell.angle_beta   90.00
_cell.angle_gamma   90.00
#
_symmetry.space_group_name_H-M   'P 1'
#
loop_
_entity.id
_entity.type
_entity.pdbx_description
1 polymer ?
#
loop_
_entity_poly.entity_id
_entity_poly.type
_entity_poly.pdbx_seq_one_letter_code
_entity_poly.pdbx_strand_id
1 'polypeptide(L)'
;MRRLVRMGHSNILYVGDALDQRGFVIRWQAFAEAMKEAGNPVESKEHAIERDGTEGWLKDFERLYETRKPTAVICGIDEEAAPVYHTLRRLGVRVPQEVSLVALLNEQSDTLPLCSRPQLPIREAGYRAADRMLWRIANPHLPFEHVRLQGDFFAGSTIQRLV
;
A
#
# COMPACT_ATOMS: atom_id res chain seq x y z
N MET A 1 -0.93 4.34 7.17
CA MET A 1 -1.95 4.18 8.23
C MET A 1 -2.05 5.35 9.19
N ARG A 2 -1.10 5.56 10.11
CA ARG A 2 -1.20 6.63 11.14
C ARG A 2 -1.60 8.02 10.60
N ARG A 3 -1.11 8.39 9.40
CA ARG A 3 -1.49 9.64 8.72
C ARG A 3 -2.99 9.67 8.35
N LEU A 4 -3.52 8.62 7.73
CA LEU A 4 -4.93 8.54 7.35
C LEU A 4 -5.85 8.55 8.58
N VAL A 5 -5.49 7.82 9.64
CA VAL A 5 -6.25 7.81 10.91
C VAL A 5 -6.32 9.22 11.51
N ARG A 6 -5.20 9.95 11.57
CA ARG A 6 -5.18 11.36 12.02
C ARG A 6 -5.96 12.32 11.12
N MET A 7 -6.19 11.93 9.88
CA MET A 7 -7.03 12.66 8.92
C MET A 7 -8.51 12.29 9.02
N GLY A 8 -8.89 11.44 9.98
CA GLY A 8 -10.27 11.05 10.26
C GLY A 8 -10.70 9.74 9.60
N HIS A 9 -9.88 9.13 8.76
CA HIS A 9 -10.26 7.89 8.08
C HIS A 9 -10.25 6.69 9.04
N SER A 10 -11.41 6.07 9.20
CA SER A 10 -11.60 4.82 9.95
C SER A 10 -12.12 3.68 9.07
N ASN A 11 -12.87 3.98 8.01
CA ASN A 11 -13.29 3.00 7.00
C ASN A 11 -12.32 3.06 5.82
N ILE A 12 -11.33 2.15 5.81
CA ILE A 12 -10.24 2.11 4.83
C ILE A 12 -10.22 0.74 4.17
N LEU A 13 -10.22 0.68 2.84
CA LEU A 13 -10.15 -0.55 2.08
C LEU A 13 -8.71 -0.82 1.61
N TYR A 14 -8.09 -1.90 2.09
CA TYR A 14 -6.87 -2.43 1.52
C TYR A 14 -7.15 -3.24 0.24
N VAL A 15 -6.30 -3.04 -0.75
CA VAL A 15 -6.24 -3.78 -2.01
C VAL A 15 -4.84 -4.32 -2.16
N GLY A 16 -4.70 -5.63 -2.35
CA GLY A 16 -3.41 -6.30 -2.45
C GLY A 16 -3.55 -7.80 -2.61
N ASP A 17 -2.42 -8.48 -2.62
CA ASP A 17 -2.33 -9.89 -2.26
C ASP A 17 -1.90 -9.98 -0.78
N ALA A 18 -2.37 -10.96 -0.03
CA ALA A 18 -1.98 -11.22 1.36
C ALA A 18 -1.52 -12.66 1.61
N LEU A 19 -1.38 -13.48 0.55
CA LEU A 19 -1.17 -14.92 0.64
C LEU A 19 0.09 -15.40 -0.07
N ASP A 20 0.44 -14.83 -1.24
CA ASP A 20 1.47 -15.41 -2.11
C ASP A 20 2.91 -15.13 -1.63
N GLN A 21 3.28 -13.85 -1.55
CA GLN A 21 4.67 -13.46 -1.27
C GLN A 21 4.83 -12.89 0.12
N ARG A 22 5.98 -13.19 0.76
CA ARG A 22 6.32 -12.66 2.10
C ARG A 22 6.16 -11.15 2.21
N GLY A 23 6.56 -10.40 1.17
CA GLY A 23 6.41 -8.94 1.14
C GLY A 23 4.95 -8.50 1.21
N PHE A 24 4.05 -9.22 0.52
CA PHE A 24 2.63 -8.96 0.47
C PHE A 24 1.96 -9.26 1.82
N VAL A 25 2.26 -10.44 2.39
CA VAL A 25 1.82 -10.85 3.73
C VAL A 25 2.20 -9.80 4.78
N ILE A 26 3.46 -9.33 4.77
CA ILE A 26 3.94 -8.33 5.74
C ILE A 26 3.19 -6.99 5.60
N ARG A 27 2.90 -6.54 4.36
CA ARG A 27 2.16 -5.29 4.14
C ARG A 27 0.72 -5.39 4.63
N TRP A 28 0.04 -6.51 4.36
CA TRP A 28 -1.29 -6.78 4.89
C TRP A 28 -1.28 -6.80 6.43
N GLN A 29 -0.35 -7.53 7.05
CA GLN A 29 -0.21 -7.58 8.50
C GLN A 29 0.04 -6.19 9.11
N ALA A 30 0.91 -5.38 8.48
CA ALA A 30 1.18 -4.02 8.93
C ALA A 30 -0.05 -3.11 8.80
N PHE A 31 -0.87 -3.28 7.76
CA PHE A 31 -2.15 -2.61 7.63
C PHE A 31 -3.12 -3.02 8.75
N ALA A 32 -3.32 -4.32 8.94
CA ALA A 32 -4.26 -4.86 9.92
C ALA A 32 -3.88 -4.47 11.36
N GLU A 33 -2.60 -4.56 11.72
CA GLU A 33 -2.11 -4.16 13.04
C GLU A 33 -2.29 -2.66 13.26
N ALA A 34 -1.97 -1.81 12.27
CA ALA A 34 -2.14 -0.37 12.41
C ALA A 34 -3.62 0.06 12.48
N MET A 35 -4.53 -0.69 11.85
CA MET A 35 -5.97 -0.50 11.97
C MET A 35 -6.48 -0.90 13.37
N LYS A 36 -5.98 -2.03 13.89
CA LYS A 36 -6.25 -2.49 15.27
C LYS A 36 -5.73 -1.49 16.33
N GLU A 37 -4.51 -0.99 16.18
CA GLU A 37 -3.94 0.08 17.03
C GLU A 37 -4.81 1.35 17.02
N ALA A 38 -5.48 1.63 15.91
CA ALA A 38 -6.39 2.75 15.75
C ALA A 38 -7.82 2.48 16.25
N GLY A 39 -8.08 1.32 16.87
CA GLY A 39 -9.39 0.93 17.39
C GLY A 39 -10.37 0.45 16.33
N ASN A 40 -9.92 0.16 15.11
CA ASN A 40 -10.75 -0.30 13.98
C ASN A 40 -10.22 -1.65 13.46
N PRO A 41 -10.27 -2.75 14.24
CA PRO A 41 -9.78 -4.04 13.76
C PRO A 41 -10.51 -4.46 12.48
N VAL A 42 -9.78 -5.11 11.58
CA VAL A 42 -10.28 -5.48 10.24
C VAL A 42 -10.32 -6.99 10.07
N GLU A 43 -11.29 -7.47 9.30
CA GLU A 43 -11.40 -8.87 8.88
C GLU A 43 -10.98 -9.04 7.43
N SER A 44 -10.21 -10.09 7.12
CA SER A 44 -9.68 -10.36 5.77
C SER A 44 -10.73 -10.31 4.66
N LYS A 45 -11.91 -10.88 4.90
CA LYS A 45 -13.03 -10.93 3.95
C LYS A 45 -13.61 -9.56 3.55
N GLU A 46 -13.29 -8.51 4.31
CA GLU A 46 -13.75 -7.13 4.04
C GLU A 46 -12.81 -6.36 3.11
N HIS A 47 -11.77 -7.03 2.61
CA HIS A 47 -10.71 -6.44 1.80
C HIS A 47 -10.45 -7.25 0.54
N ALA A 48 -9.94 -6.57 -0.49
CA ALA A 48 -9.53 -7.22 -1.73
C ALA A 48 -8.08 -7.71 -1.55
N ILE A 49 -7.90 -8.85 -0.90
CA ILE A 49 -6.59 -9.39 -0.49
C ILE A 49 -6.17 -10.66 -1.25
N GLU A 50 -7.00 -11.11 -2.19
CA GLU A 50 -6.74 -12.28 -3.02
C GLU A 50 -6.61 -11.81 -4.46
N ARG A 51 -5.40 -11.90 -5.01
CA ARG A 51 -5.13 -11.66 -6.42
C ARG A 51 -4.78 -12.98 -7.08
N ASP A 52 -5.61 -13.41 -8.02
CA ASP A 52 -5.43 -14.65 -8.76
C ASP A 52 -4.69 -14.44 -10.10
N GLY A 53 -4.09 -13.26 -10.30
CA GLY A 53 -3.43 -12.89 -11.55
C GLY A 53 -4.38 -12.61 -12.72
N THR A 54 -5.70 -12.68 -12.52
CA THR A 54 -6.72 -12.34 -13.52
C THR A 54 -7.26 -10.92 -13.31
N GLU A 55 -8.27 -10.50 -14.08
CA GLU A 55 -9.03 -9.27 -13.80
C GLU A 55 -10.15 -9.48 -12.76
N GLY A 56 -10.37 -10.71 -12.28
CA GLY A 56 -11.43 -11.07 -11.33
C GLY A 56 -11.39 -10.24 -10.04
N TRP A 57 -10.19 -9.99 -9.51
CA TRP A 57 -10.00 -9.20 -8.29
C TRP A 57 -10.51 -7.76 -8.40
N LEU A 58 -10.57 -7.17 -9.61
CA LEU A 58 -11.12 -5.82 -9.80
C LEU A 58 -12.63 -5.78 -9.59
N LYS A 59 -13.34 -6.86 -9.96
CA LYS A 59 -14.78 -6.99 -9.71
C LYS A 59 -15.05 -7.13 -8.21
N ASP A 60 -14.20 -7.86 -7.50
CA ASP A 60 -14.29 -7.95 -6.04
C ASP A 60 -13.99 -6.62 -5.36
N PHE A 61 -12.98 -5.88 -5.84
CA PHE A 61 -12.72 -4.52 -5.40
C PHE A 61 -13.93 -3.60 -5.62
N GLU A 62 -14.51 -3.60 -6.81
CA GLU A 62 -15.70 -2.81 -7.17
C GLU A 62 -16.88 -3.13 -6.23
N ARG A 63 -17.20 -4.41 -6.07
CA ARG A 63 -18.26 -4.89 -5.15
C ARG A 63 -18.00 -4.47 -3.71
N LEU A 64 -16.77 -4.63 -3.22
CA LEU A 64 -16.38 -4.24 -1.86
C LEU A 64 -16.48 -2.73 -1.69
N TYR A 65 -16.05 -1.95 -2.67
CA TYR A 65 -16.15 -0.49 -2.64
C TYR A 65 -17.61 -0.03 -2.55
N GLU A 66 -18.50 -0.55 -3.40
CA GLU A 66 -19.92 -0.19 -3.39
C GLU A 66 -20.63 -0.57 -2.08
N THR A 67 -20.27 -1.73 -1.52
CA THR A 67 -20.87 -2.24 -0.27
C THR A 67 -20.35 -1.50 0.96
N ARG A 68 -19.04 -1.30 1.03
CA ARG A 68 -18.36 -0.74 2.22
C ARG A 68 -18.35 0.77 2.22
N LYS A 69 -18.37 1.41 1.06
CA LYS A 69 -18.20 2.86 0.85
C LYS A 69 -17.01 3.41 1.65
N PRO A 70 -15.78 2.87 1.43
CA PRO A 70 -14.61 3.29 2.18
C PRO A 70 -14.27 4.76 1.90
N THR A 71 -13.70 5.42 2.89
CA THR A 71 -13.24 6.81 2.79
C THR A 71 -11.79 6.92 2.32
N ALA A 72 -11.05 5.81 2.37
CA ALA A 72 -9.72 5.70 1.77
C ALA A 72 -9.48 4.29 1.22
N VAL A 73 -8.65 4.20 0.19
CA VAL A 73 -8.16 2.96 -0.42
C VAL A 73 -6.64 2.94 -0.36
N ILE A 74 -6.07 1.78 -0.05
CA ILE A 74 -4.62 1.55 -0.06
C ILE A 74 -4.31 0.42 -1.03
N CYS A 75 -3.47 0.69 -2.02
CA CYS A 75 -2.89 -0.32 -2.90
C CYS A 75 -1.56 -0.82 -2.31
N GLY A 76 -1.42 -2.13 -2.19
CA GLY A 76 -0.27 -2.81 -1.58
C GLY A 76 0.94 -2.94 -2.52
N ILE A 77 0.73 -2.82 -3.82
CA ILE A 77 1.78 -2.76 -4.86
C ILE A 77 1.47 -1.77 -5.98
N ASP A 78 2.46 -1.56 -6.83
CA ASP A 78 2.46 -0.61 -7.95
C ASP A 78 1.40 -1.01 -9.00
N GLU A 79 1.34 -2.31 -9.32
CA GLU A 79 0.48 -2.90 -10.33
C GLU A 79 -1.02 -2.78 -10.01
N GLU A 80 -1.37 -2.45 -8.77
CA GLU A 80 -2.76 -2.19 -8.36
C GLU A 80 -3.20 -0.76 -8.57
N ALA A 81 -2.28 0.20 -8.54
CA ALA A 81 -2.62 1.60 -8.39
C ALA A 81 -3.43 2.14 -9.58
N ALA A 82 -2.96 1.90 -10.81
CA ALA A 82 -3.67 2.32 -12.02
C ALA A 82 -5.02 1.59 -12.20
N PRO A 83 -5.11 0.24 -12.13
CA PRO A 83 -6.39 -0.45 -12.22
C PRO A 83 -7.43 -0.02 -11.18
N VAL A 84 -7.02 0.18 -9.93
CA VAL A 84 -7.89 0.68 -8.84
C VAL A 84 -8.36 2.09 -9.13
N TYR A 85 -7.44 3.00 -9.47
CA TYR A 85 -7.79 4.39 -9.78
C TYR A 85 -8.75 4.49 -10.96
N HIS A 86 -8.50 3.74 -12.05
CA HIS A 86 -9.36 3.75 -13.22
C HIS A 86 -10.73 3.13 -12.94
N THR A 87 -10.80 2.11 -12.08
CA THR A 87 -12.08 1.55 -11.62
C THR A 87 -12.88 2.58 -10.83
N LEU A 88 -12.26 3.27 -9.87
CA LEU A 88 -12.92 4.36 -9.14
C LEU A 88 -13.44 5.46 -10.09
N ARG A 89 -12.65 5.85 -11.07
CA ARG A 89 -13.05 6.83 -12.09
C ARG A 89 -14.23 6.35 -12.94
N ARG A 90 -14.24 5.07 -13.34
CA ARG A 90 -15.35 4.44 -14.08
C ARG A 90 -16.63 4.42 -13.25
N LEU A 91 -16.52 4.23 -11.94
CA LEU A 91 -17.64 4.32 -10.98
C LEU A 91 -18.10 5.77 -10.71
N GLY A 92 -17.49 6.77 -11.34
CA GLY A 92 -17.81 8.19 -11.12
C GLY A 92 -17.28 8.77 -9.81
N VAL A 93 -16.42 8.04 -9.09
CA VAL A 93 -15.85 8.45 -7.81
C VAL A 93 -14.67 9.41 -8.02
N ARG A 94 -14.67 10.52 -7.29
CA ARG A 94 -13.60 11.53 -7.30
C ARG A 94 -12.54 11.23 -6.24
N VAL A 95 -11.29 11.20 -6.68
CA VAL A 95 -10.09 11.14 -5.82
C VAL A 95 -9.44 12.52 -5.81
N PRO A 96 -9.18 13.16 -4.64
CA PRO A 96 -9.38 12.66 -3.28
C PRO A 96 -10.73 13.00 -2.64
N GLN A 97 -11.63 13.72 -3.33
CA GLN A 97 -12.78 14.39 -2.70
C GLN A 97 -13.80 13.44 -2.08
N GLU A 98 -13.97 12.24 -2.66
CA GLU A 98 -14.90 11.22 -2.15
C GLU A 98 -14.15 10.05 -1.53
N VAL A 99 -12.99 9.70 -2.08
CA VAL A 99 -12.11 8.66 -1.51
C VAL A 99 -10.65 9.09 -1.62
N SER A 100 -9.93 8.96 -0.51
CA SER A 100 -8.47 9.10 -0.51
C SER A 100 -7.79 7.86 -1.07
N LEU A 101 -6.74 8.01 -1.87
CA LEU A 101 -5.96 6.91 -2.45
C LEU A 101 -4.50 7.00 -2.02
N VAL A 102 -3.97 5.91 -1.45
CA VAL A 102 -2.55 5.73 -1.19
C VAL A 102 -2.06 4.55 -2.03
N ALA A 103 -0.97 4.75 -2.79
CA ALA A 103 -0.45 3.73 -3.70
C ALA A 103 1.01 3.40 -3.39
N LEU A 104 1.39 2.13 -3.35
CA LEU A 104 2.78 1.71 -3.21
C LEU A 104 3.50 1.71 -4.57
N LEU A 105 3.79 2.91 -5.10
CA LEU A 105 4.44 3.04 -6.40
C LEU A 105 5.97 2.95 -6.29
N ASN A 106 6.62 2.32 -7.26
CA ASN A 106 8.06 2.47 -7.44
C ASN A 106 8.37 3.88 -7.97
N GLU A 107 7.67 4.29 -9.02
CA GLU A 107 7.79 5.59 -9.68
C GLU A 107 6.41 6.22 -9.90
N GLN A 108 6.35 7.55 -10.09
CA GLN A 108 5.08 8.19 -10.38
C GLN A 108 4.68 7.86 -11.83
N SER A 109 3.46 7.36 -12.02
CA SER A 109 2.87 7.16 -13.35
C SER A 109 2.22 8.44 -13.87
N ASP A 110 2.36 8.71 -15.16
CA ASP A 110 1.68 9.81 -15.86
C ASP A 110 0.17 9.57 -16.00
N THR A 111 -0.29 8.31 -15.90
CA THR A 111 -1.72 7.96 -15.96
C THR A 111 -2.46 8.19 -14.64
N LEU A 112 -1.71 8.48 -13.57
CA LEU A 112 -2.21 8.69 -12.23
C LEU A 112 -2.07 10.16 -11.82
N PRO A 113 -2.99 10.70 -11.00
CA PRO A 113 -2.71 11.92 -10.26
C PRO A 113 -1.46 11.73 -9.39
N LEU A 114 -0.88 12.82 -8.91
CA LEU A 114 0.30 12.78 -8.05
C LEU A 114 -0.02 12.00 -6.76
N CYS A 115 0.41 10.74 -6.69
CA CYS A 115 -0.05 9.82 -5.66
C CYS A 115 0.65 10.10 -4.33
N SER A 116 -0.14 10.13 -3.26
CA SER A 116 0.40 10.01 -1.91
C SER A 116 0.88 8.58 -1.69
N ARG A 117 2.14 8.43 -1.28
CA ARG A 117 2.80 7.13 -1.22
C ARG A 117 3.94 7.09 -0.20
N PRO A 118 4.21 5.93 0.43
CA PRO A 118 5.51 5.72 1.03
C PRO A 118 6.59 5.70 -0.06
N GLN A 119 7.70 6.38 0.19
CA GLN A 119 8.86 6.37 -0.70
C GLN A 119 9.74 5.17 -0.33
N LEU A 120 9.96 4.30 -1.30
CA LEU A 120 10.84 3.15 -1.15
C LEU A 120 12.28 3.59 -1.46
N PRO A 121 13.24 3.44 -0.53
CA PRO A 121 14.64 3.81 -0.76
C PRO A 121 15.35 2.72 -1.60
N ILE A 122 14.86 2.50 -2.83
CA ILE A 122 15.29 1.39 -3.71
C ILE A 122 16.77 1.54 -4.08
N ARG A 123 17.21 2.77 -4.38
CA ARG A 123 18.60 3.08 -4.73
C ARG A 123 19.53 2.83 -3.55
N GLU A 124 19.16 3.34 -2.38
CA GLU A 124 19.92 3.20 -1.14
C GLU A 124 19.94 1.74 -0.69
N ALA A 125 18.86 0.99 -0.90
CA ALA A 125 18.81 -0.45 -0.65
C ALA A 125 19.81 -1.20 -1.52
N GLY A 126 19.93 -0.86 -2.81
CA GLY A 126 20.93 -1.41 -3.71
C GLY A 126 22.36 -1.13 -3.24
N TYR A 127 22.67 0.13 -2.92
CA TYR A 127 23.99 0.50 -2.38
C TYR A 127 24.32 -0.25 -1.09
N ARG A 128 23.36 -0.32 -0.16
CA ARG A 128 23.55 -0.99 1.12
C ARG A 128 23.71 -2.49 0.97
N ALA A 129 23.00 -3.11 0.02
CA ALA A 129 23.15 -4.53 -0.29
C ALA A 129 24.57 -4.84 -0.82
N ALA A 130 25.09 -4.04 -1.75
CA ALA A 130 26.44 -4.22 -2.27
C ALA A 130 27.51 -4.04 -1.17
N ASP A 131 27.38 -3.00 -0.34
CA ASP A 131 28.29 -2.80 0.80
C ASP A 131 28.26 -3.98 1.80
N ARG A 132 27.07 -4.51 2.11
CA ARG A 132 26.94 -5.69 2.99
C ARG A 132 27.49 -6.96 2.37
N MET A 133 27.39 -7.12 1.04
CA MET A 133 28.00 -8.23 0.33
C MET A 133 29.53 -8.20 0.44
N LEU A 134 30.15 -7.05 0.17
CA LEU A 134 31.60 -6.86 0.32
C LEU A 134 32.04 -7.09 1.77
N TRP A 135 31.31 -6.56 2.74
CA TRP A 135 31.58 -6.78 4.15
C TRP A 135 31.50 -8.27 4.53
N ARG A 136 30.51 -9.01 3.99
CA ARG A 136 30.35 -10.45 4.23
C ARG A 136 31.51 -11.27 3.67
N ILE A 137 31.99 -10.93 2.47
CA ILE A 137 33.16 -11.57 1.85
C ILE A 137 34.39 -11.40 2.74
N ALA A 138 34.60 -10.21 3.31
CA ALA A 138 35.70 -9.94 4.21
C ALA A 138 35.53 -10.56 5.62
N ASN A 139 34.30 -10.89 6.02
CA ASN A 139 33.96 -11.36 7.37
C ASN A 139 33.09 -12.63 7.35
N PRO A 140 33.56 -13.75 6.78
CA PRO A 140 32.71 -14.93 6.55
C PRO A 140 32.26 -15.63 7.84
N HIS A 141 33.05 -15.53 8.92
CA HIS A 141 32.77 -16.22 10.19
C HIS A 141 31.87 -15.44 11.15
N LEU A 142 31.57 -14.17 10.86
CA LEU A 142 30.71 -13.37 11.72
C LEU A 142 29.22 -13.75 11.53
N PRO A 143 28.34 -13.49 12.51
CA PRO A 143 26.91 -13.77 12.38
C PRO A 143 26.23 -13.04 11.21
N PHE A 144 25.11 -13.57 10.71
CA PHE A 144 24.28 -12.91 9.69
C PHE A 144 23.57 -11.67 10.26
N GLU A 145 23.43 -10.63 9.43
CA GLU A 145 22.82 -9.36 9.82
C GLU A 145 21.58 -9.07 8.96
N HIS A 146 20.56 -8.46 9.56
CA HIS A 146 19.45 -7.85 8.84
C HIS A 146 19.55 -6.33 8.93
N VAL A 147 19.63 -5.67 7.76
CA VAL A 147 19.60 -4.21 7.66
C VAL A 147 18.23 -3.78 7.16
N ARG A 148 17.58 -2.87 7.90
CA ARG A 148 16.30 -2.26 7.51
C ARG A 148 16.54 -0.78 7.18
N LEU A 149 16.07 -0.35 6.02
CA LEU A 149 16.07 1.07 5.63
C LEU A 149 14.68 1.63 5.85
N GLN A 150 14.61 2.80 6.48
CA GLN A 150 13.36 3.52 6.68
C GLN A 150 13.13 4.46 5.49
N GLY A 151 12.00 4.28 4.81
CA GLY A 151 11.50 5.23 3.82
C GLY A 151 10.74 6.38 4.46
N ASP A 152 10.54 7.45 3.70
CA ASP A 152 9.66 8.56 4.07
C ASP A 152 8.26 8.40 3.44
N PHE A 153 7.35 9.32 3.69
CA PHE A 153 6.05 9.40 3.04
C PHE A 153 5.93 10.68 2.22
N PHE A 154 5.72 10.51 0.92
CA PHE A 154 5.41 11.59 0.01
C PHE A 154 3.90 11.88 0.03
N ALA A 155 3.53 13.12 0.38
CA ALA A 155 2.14 13.57 0.34
C ALA A 155 1.85 14.23 -1.01
N GLY A 156 1.18 13.48 -1.89
CA GLY A 156 0.70 13.96 -3.18
C GLY A 156 -0.69 14.60 -3.08
N SER A 157 -1.42 14.62 -4.19
CA SER A 157 -2.77 15.20 -4.29
C SER A 157 -3.91 14.20 -4.06
N THR A 158 -3.61 12.95 -3.73
CA THR A 158 -4.60 11.86 -3.66
C THR A 158 -5.15 11.55 -2.27
N ILE A 159 -4.79 12.31 -1.23
CA ILE A 159 -5.38 12.15 0.12
C ILE A 159 -5.96 13.46 0.61
N GLN A 160 -7.07 13.41 1.34
CA GLN A 160 -7.73 14.57 1.92
C GLN A 160 -8.32 14.24 3.29
N ARG A 161 -8.28 15.21 4.22
CA ARG A 161 -8.87 15.06 5.56
C ARG A 161 -10.40 14.98 5.47
N LEU A 162 -11.00 14.07 6.23
CA LEU A 162 -12.45 14.03 6.41
C LEU A 162 -12.90 15.24 7.24
N VAL A 163 -13.90 15.95 6.72
CA VAL A 163 -14.52 17.11 7.39
C VAL A 163 -15.61 16.62 8.33
#